data_AF-A0A537PK42-F1
#
_entry.id   AF-A0A537PK42-F1
#
_cell.length_a   1.000
_cell.length_b   1.000
_cell.length_c   1.000
_cell.angle_alpha   90.00
_cell.angle_beta   90.00
_cell.angle_gamma   90.00
#
_symmetry.space_group_name_H-M   'P 1'
#
loop_
_entity.id
_entity.type
_entity.pdbx_description
1 polymer ?
#
loop_
_entity_poly.entity_id
_entity_poly.type
_entity_poly.pdbx_seq_one_letter_code
_entity_poly.pdbx_strand_id
1 'polypeptide(L)'
;MRVEGHAMTLTITPLTPHTGVDYVSNDQIENGRRIIPGETFHTDHSNHPCPPKATMLFAVELPSSGGDTQYVNMHDAYDDLPEKTKRRIEGLKAVHVYQSKYSPRPLGQITEESRRKLPDPGIHPLVRTHPENGRKALFLNPVRMESIIGMEDREALALIEALMRHATQKKYEYRHKWRDGDWVLWDNRSVMHQANPDYDMSERRYLYRLMLKGETPA
;
A
#
# COMPACT_ATOMS: atom_id res chain seq x y z
N MET A 1 -2.66 19.13 -38.14
CA MET A 1 -1.27 19.03 -37.65
C MET A 1 -1.09 17.61 -37.13
N ARG A 2 -0.47 16.72 -37.91
CA ARG A 2 -0.18 15.33 -37.51
C ARG A 2 1.02 15.37 -36.56
N VAL A 3 0.87 14.81 -35.37
CA VAL A 3 2.00 14.57 -34.46
C VAL A 3 2.38 13.11 -34.63
N GLU A 4 3.52 12.86 -35.28
CA GLU A 4 4.12 11.54 -35.42
C GLU A 4 4.74 11.15 -34.08
N GLY A 5 4.12 10.19 -33.38
CA GLY A 5 4.70 9.58 -32.19
C GLY A 5 5.85 8.67 -32.57
N HIS A 6 7.08 9.13 -32.33
CA HIS A 6 8.25 8.26 -32.36
C HIS A 6 8.27 7.45 -31.06
N ALA A 7 8.01 6.15 -31.14
CA ALA A 7 8.27 5.23 -30.05
C ALA A 7 9.79 5.07 -29.90
N MET A 8 10.39 5.74 -28.91
CA MET A 8 11.72 5.36 -28.44
C MET A 8 11.57 4.14 -27.54
N THR A 9 11.95 2.97 -28.04
CA THR A 9 12.19 1.79 -27.21
C THR A 9 13.43 2.08 -26.37
N LEU A 10 13.23 2.48 -25.12
CA LEU A 10 14.34 2.62 -24.16
C LEU A 10 14.72 1.20 -23.72
N THR A 11 15.79 0.66 -24.27
CA THR A 11 16.35 -0.61 -23.80
C THR A 11 16.97 -0.37 -22.42
N ILE A 12 16.18 -0.54 -21.36
CA ILE A 12 16.69 -0.51 -19.99
C ILE A 12 17.38 -1.85 -19.76
N THR A 13 18.68 -1.88 -20.02
CA THR A 13 19.56 -2.93 -19.49
C THR A 13 19.39 -2.94 -17.97
N PRO A 14 19.24 -4.09 -17.29
CA PRO A 14 19.16 -4.14 -15.84
C PRO A 14 20.40 -3.43 -15.28
N LEU A 15 20.20 -2.21 -14.77
CA LEU A 15 21.28 -1.47 -14.15
C LEU A 15 21.76 -2.28 -12.95
N THR A 16 23.08 -2.31 -12.75
CA THR A 16 23.71 -2.77 -11.51
C THR A 16 22.91 -2.30 -10.30
N PRO A 17 22.70 -3.12 -9.26
CA PRO A 17 21.90 -2.75 -8.10
C PRO A 17 22.38 -1.42 -7.53
N HIS A 18 21.60 -0.37 -7.76
CA HIS A 18 21.86 0.96 -7.24
C HIS A 18 21.29 1.04 -5.82
N THR A 19 22.09 1.57 -4.89
CA THR A 19 21.65 1.79 -3.50
C THR A 19 20.39 2.66 -3.50
N GLY A 20 19.25 2.05 -3.14
CA GLY A 20 17.95 2.74 -2.99
C GLY A 20 16.86 2.33 -3.98
N VAL A 21 17.17 1.56 -5.03
CA VAL A 21 16.16 0.97 -5.93
C VAL A 21 15.84 -0.45 -5.46
N ASP A 22 14.59 -0.69 -5.09
CA ASP A 22 14.06 -2.01 -4.76
C ASP A 22 13.22 -2.55 -5.92
N TYR A 23 12.64 -3.73 -5.78
CA TYR A 23 11.71 -4.29 -6.77
C TYR A 23 10.50 -4.95 -6.12
N VAL A 24 9.43 -5.06 -6.91
CA VAL A 24 8.24 -5.85 -6.58
C VAL A 24 8.07 -6.86 -7.71
N SER A 25 8.17 -8.14 -7.39
CA SER A 25 7.96 -9.22 -8.36
C SER A 25 7.18 -10.40 -7.80
N ASN A 26 6.68 -11.24 -8.71
CA ASN A 26 6.09 -12.54 -8.38
C ASN A 26 7.12 -13.67 -8.46
N ASP A 27 8.41 -13.39 -8.29
CA ASP A 27 9.48 -14.40 -8.40
C ASP A 27 9.51 -15.39 -7.23
N GLN A 28 8.91 -15.01 -6.09
CA GLN A 28 8.81 -15.89 -4.93
C GLN A 28 7.75 -16.97 -5.15
N ILE A 29 8.10 -18.21 -4.84
CA ILE A 29 7.23 -19.38 -4.95
C ILE A 29 7.04 -19.98 -3.55
N GLU A 30 5.79 -20.11 -3.12
CA GLU A 30 5.40 -20.81 -1.89
C GLU A 30 4.43 -21.94 -2.25
N ASN A 31 4.66 -23.14 -1.73
CA ASN A 31 3.83 -24.33 -1.99
C ASN A 31 3.56 -24.59 -3.49
N GLY A 32 4.57 -24.34 -4.34
CA GLY A 32 4.48 -24.54 -5.79
C GLY A 32 3.70 -23.47 -6.55
N ARG A 33 3.31 -22.36 -5.91
CA ARG A 33 2.63 -21.22 -6.55
C ARG A 33 3.43 -19.94 -6.34
N ARG A 34 3.47 -19.10 -7.38
CA ARG A 34 3.99 -17.73 -7.24
C ARG A 34 3.10 -16.95 -6.27
N ILE A 35 3.71 -16.17 -5.40
CA ILE A 35 3.00 -15.25 -4.49
C ILE A 35 3.02 -13.83 -5.06
N ILE A 36 1.99 -13.03 -4.77
CA ILE A 36 2.00 -11.61 -5.11
C ILE A 36 2.14 -10.76 -3.85
N PRO A 37 3.23 -9.98 -3.75
CA PRO A 37 3.33 -8.97 -2.70
C PRO A 37 2.22 -7.93 -2.84
N GLY A 38 1.53 -7.61 -1.74
CA GLY A 38 0.56 -6.51 -1.70
C GLY A 38 -0.83 -6.81 -2.28
N GLU A 39 -1.30 -8.06 -2.29
CA GLU A 39 -2.63 -8.45 -2.82
C GLU A 39 -3.85 -7.91 -2.04
N THR A 40 -3.64 -7.28 -0.89
CA THR A 40 -4.72 -6.72 -0.07
C THR A 40 -4.53 -5.22 0.05
N PHE A 41 -5.61 -4.43 -0.03
CA PHE A 41 -5.54 -2.98 0.16
C PHE A 41 -4.75 -2.59 1.41
N HIS A 42 -3.69 -1.81 1.20
CA HIS A 42 -2.79 -1.35 2.26
C HIS A 42 -2.10 -0.05 1.87
N THR A 43 -1.52 0.64 2.85
CA THR A 43 -0.49 1.67 2.63
C THR A 43 0.88 1.11 3.01
N ASP A 44 1.94 1.49 2.30
CA ASP A 44 3.27 0.90 2.53
C ASP A 44 3.81 1.24 3.92
N HIS A 45 4.39 0.24 4.58
CA HIS A 45 5.20 0.39 5.79
C HIS A 45 4.57 1.26 6.90
N SER A 46 3.25 1.21 7.08
CA SER A 46 2.58 1.90 8.20
C SER A 46 3.11 1.44 9.57
N ASN A 47 3.77 0.28 9.64
CA ASN A 47 4.43 -0.22 10.85
C ASN A 47 5.69 0.56 11.24
N HIS A 48 6.19 1.46 10.39
CA HIS A 48 7.31 2.33 10.70
C HIS A 48 6.79 3.63 11.37
N PRO A 49 7.52 4.23 12.34
CA PRO A 49 7.13 5.51 12.97
C PRO A 49 7.06 6.70 12.01
N CYS A 50 7.81 6.64 10.91
CA CYS A 50 7.75 7.58 9.79
C CYS A 50 7.55 6.80 8.49
N PRO A 51 6.31 6.40 8.14
CA PRO A 51 6.03 5.66 6.91
C PRO A 51 6.48 6.45 5.66
N PRO A 52 6.77 5.80 4.54
CA PRO A 52 7.09 6.49 3.30
C PRO A 52 5.95 7.43 2.89
N LYS A 53 6.29 8.63 2.41
CA LYS A 53 5.27 9.59 1.97
C LYS A 53 4.72 9.25 0.58
N ALA A 54 5.51 8.60 -0.26
CA ALA A 54 5.11 8.22 -1.60
C ALA A 54 5.90 7.00 -2.06
N THR A 55 5.28 6.22 -2.92
CA THR A 55 5.90 5.07 -3.58
C THR A 55 5.77 5.23 -5.09
N MET A 56 6.85 4.93 -5.80
CA MET A 56 6.89 4.87 -7.25
C MET A 56 7.12 3.44 -7.68
N LEU A 57 6.40 3.00 -8.71
CA LEU A 57 6.66 1.77 -9.45
C LEU A 57 6.95 2.08 -10.91
N PHE A 58 7.92 1.35 -11.46
CA PHE A 58 8.25 1.38 -12.89
C PHE A 58 8.12 -0.03 -13.47
N ALA A 59 7.32 -0.18 -14.52
CA ALA A 59 7.08 -1.46 -15.17
C ALA A 59 8.31 -1.91 -15.99
N VAL A 60 8.79 -3.14 -15.73
CA VAL A 60 9.93 -3.74 -16.46
C VAL A 60 9.47 -4.98 -17.21
N GLU A 61 8.75 -5.88 -16.53
CA GLU A 61 8.14 -7.06 -17.14
C GLU A 61 6.70 -7.16 -16.63
N LEU A 62 5.76 -7.30 -17.56
CA LEU A 62 4.34 -7.37 -17.29
C LEU A 62 3.77 -8.65 -17.90
N PRO A 63 2.74 -9.24 -17.29
CA PRO A 63 1.98 -10.29 -17.93
C PRO A 63 1.26 -9.77 -19.18
N SER A 64 0.92 -10.67 -20.09
CA SER A 64 0.20 -10.39 -21.32
C SER A 64 -1.15 -9.69 -21.12
N SER A 65 -1.80 -9.93 -19.96
CA SER A 65 -3.02 -9.26 -19.52
C SER A 65 -3.15 -9.31 -18.01
N GLY A 66 -3.86 -8.33 -17.41
CA GLY A 66 -4.06 -8.26 -15.96
C GLY A 66 -2.81 -7.81 -15.20
N GLY A 67 -2.74 -8.11 -13.90
CA GLY A 67 -1.61 -7.67 -13.06
C GLY A 67 -1.65 -6.18 -12.72
N ASP A 68 -2.84 -5.60 -12.82
CA ASP A 68 -3.14 -4.20 -12.56
C ASP A 68 -2.87 -3.83 -11.09
N THR A 69 -2.69 -2.54 -10.83
CA THR A 69 -2.67 -2.02 -9.45
C THR A 69 -3.93 -1.20 -9.21
N GLN A 70 -4.65 -1.53 -8.15
CA GLN A 70 -5.79 -0.75 -7.69
C GLN A 70 -5.36 0.19 -6.57
N TYR A 71 -6.00 1.35 -6.55
CA TYR A 71 -5.82 2.41 -5.58
C TYR A 71 -7.18 2.83 -5.07
N VAL A 72 -7.30 3.19 -3.80
CA VAL A 72 -8.49 3.82 -3.24
C VAL A 72 -8.14 5.16 -2.61
N ASN A 73 -8.93 6.18 -2.92
CA ASN A 73 -8.74 7.53 -2.40
C ASN A 73 -9.24 7.63 -0.96
N MET A 74 -8.32 7.76 -0.02
CA MET A 74 -8.63 7.80 1.41
C MET A 74 -9.12 9.16 1.91
N HIS A 75 -8.93 10.21 1.11
CA HIS A 75 -9.59 11.49 1.36
C HIS A 75 -11.08 11.37 1.06
N ASP A 76 -11.44 10.90 -0.12
CA ASP A 76 -12.84 10.79 -0.54
C ASP A 76 -13.59 9.77 0.35
N ALA A 77 -12.90 8.70 0.76
CA ALA A 77 -13.44 7.77 1.75
C ALA A 77 -13.70 8.44 3.10
N TYR A 78 -12.84 9.35 3.58
CA TYR A 78 -13.09 10.10 4.82
C TYR A 78 -14.23 11.10 4.65
N ASP A 79 -14.22 11.88 3.56
CA ASP A 79 -15.17 12.96 3.31
C ASP A 79 -16.62 12.42 3.25
N ASP A 80 -16.82 11.23 2.70
CA ASP A 80 -18.11 10.54 2.59
C ASP A 80 -18.59 9.84 3.88
N LEU A 81 -17.78 9.76 4.93
CA LEU A 81 -18.22 9.15 6.19
C LEU A 81 -19.39 9.94 6.83
N PRO A 82 -20.37 9.25 7.45
CA PRO A 82 -21.35 9.92 8.30
C PRO A 82 -20.68 10.72 9.41
N GLU A 83 -21.20 11.91 9.72
CA GLU A 83 -20.65 12.79 10.76
C GLU A 83 -20.53 12.13 12.14
N LYS A 84 -21.45 11.22 12.47
CA LYS A 84 -21.35 10.40 13.69
C LYS A 84 -20.10 9.52 13.69
N THR A 85 -19.74 8.94 12.55
CA THR A 85 -18.54 8.11 12.41
C THR A 85 -17.29 8.98 12.46
N LYS A 86 -17.26 10.12 11.76
CA LYS A 86 -16.14 11.07 11.84
C LYS A 86 -15.83 11.48 13.27
N ARG A 87 -16.85 11.84 14.06
CA ARG A 87 -16.69 12.16 15.49
C ARG A 87 -16.21 10.97 16.33
N ARG A 88 -16.69 9.75 16.04
CA ARG A 88 -16.27 8.55 16.77
C ARG A 88 -14.77 8.26 16.60
N ILE A 89 -14.23 8.48 15.40
CA ILE A 89 -12.85 8.13 15.07
C ILE A 89 -11.86 9.29 15.26
N GLU A 90 -12.37 10.48 15.57
CA GLU A 90 -11.55 11.65 15.81
C GLU A 90 -10.64 11.46 17.03
N GLY A 91 -9.35 11.74 16.86
CA GLY A 91 -8.34 11.58 17.92
C GLY A 91 -7.91 10.14 18.23
N LEU A 92 -8.60 9.13 17.69
CA LEU A 92 -8.19 7.74 17.88
C LEU A 92 -6.86 7.45 17.18
N LYS A 93 -6.01 6.67 17.84
CA LYS A 93 -4.72 6.22 17.33
C LYS A 93 -4.65 4.71 17.29
N ALA A 94 -4.13 4.16 16.20
CA ALA A 94 -3.89 2.74 16.03
C ALA A 94 -2.40 2.40 16.18
N VAL A 95 -2.13 1.21 16.71
CA VAL A 95 -0.79 0.62 16.75
C VAL A 95 -0.59 -0.22 15.50
N HIS A 96 0.47 0.04 14.74
CA HIS A 96 0.84 -0.65 13.53
C HIS A 96 2.13 -1.45 13.76
N VAL A 97 2.02 -2.77 13.74
CA VAL A 97 3.14 -3.71 13.92
C VAL A 97 3.58 -4.30 12.58
N TYR A 98 4.72 -4.98 12.56
CA TYR A 98 5.18 -5.66 11.34
C TYR A 98 4.15 -6.66 10.82
N GLN A 99 3.59 -7.53 11.66
CA GLN A 99 2.51 -8.41 11.24
C GLN A 99 1.48 -8.47 12.35
N SER A 100 0.26 -8.01 12.08
CA SER A 100 -0.79 -8.11 13.08
C SER A 100 -1.23 -9.57 13.26
N LYS A 101 -1.65 -9.92 14.48
CA LYS A 101 -2.34 -11.20 14.74
C LYS A 101 -3.67 -11.32 13.99
N TYR A 102 -4.23 -10.21 13.51
CA TYR A 102 -5.43 -10.14 12.68
C TYR A 102 -5.13 -10.05 11.18
N SER A 103 -3.86 -10.13 10.77
CA SER A 103 -3.50 -10.01 9.36
C SER A 103 -4.23 -11.09 8.55
N PRO A 104 -4.91 -10.73 7.45
CA PRO A 104 -5.68 -11.68 6.64
C PRO A 104 -4.78 -12.68 5.89
N ARG A 105 -3.47 -12.43 5.86
CA ARG A 105 -2.46 -13.32 5.27
C ARG A 105 -1.19 -13.35 6.12
N PRO A 106 -0.49 -14.49 6.19
CA PRO A 106 0.84 -14.50 6.78
C PRO A 106 1.79 -13.64 5.93
N LEU A 107 2.70 -12.91 6.57
CA LEU A 107 3.89 -12.41 5.90
C LEU A 107 4.96 -13.51 5.92
N GLY A 108 5.87 -13.48 4.95
CA GLY A 108 7.02 -14.39 4.93
C GLY A 108 7.78 -14.34 6.26
N GLN A 109 8.29 -15.49 6.71
CA GLN A 109 9.02 -15.56 7.97
C GLN A 109 10.28 -14.70 7.89
N ILE A 110 10.42 -13.77 8.82
CA ILE A 110 11.66 -13.00 8.99
C ILE A 110 12.58 -13.75 9.95
N THR A 111 13.89 -13.64 9.71
CA THR A 111 14.89 -14.19 10.64
C THR A 111 14.82 -13.46 11.99
N GLU A 112 15.25 -14.11 13.06
CA GLU A 112 15.32 -13.49 14.39
C GLU A 112 16.22 -12.24 14.38
N GLU A 113 17.30 -12.26 13.61
CA GLU A 113 18.14 -11.08 13.40
C GLU A 113 17.39 -9.93 12.73
N SER A 114 16.58 -10.22 11.71
CA SER A 114 15.74 -9.22 11.04
C SER A 114 14.66 -8.68 11.97
N ARG A 115 14.09 -9.54 12.83
CA ARG A 115 13.10 -9.14 13.83
C ARG A 115 13.67 -8.15 14.84
N ARG A 116 14.91 -8.36 15.30
CA ARG A 116 15.61 -7.43 16.21
C ARG A 116 15.96 -6.08 15.58
N LYS A 117 16.01 -6.02 14.25
CA LYS A 117 16.27 -4.80 13.48
C LYS A 117 14.99 -4.04 13.10
N LEU A 118 13.82 -4.57 13.44
CA LEU A 118 12.56 -3.87 13.19
C LEU A 118 12.51 -2.58 14.02
N PRO A 119 11.99 -1.48 13.44
CA PRO A 119 11.73 -0.27 14.20
C PRO A 119 10.64 -0.53 15.25
N ASP A 120 10.54 0.39 16.20
CA ASP A 120 9.38 0.44 17.10
C ASP A 120 8.06 0.49 16.29
N PRO A 121 6.98 -0.12 16.80
CA PRO A 121 5.68 -0.04 16.16
C PRO A 121 5.25 1.40 15.87
N GLY A 122 4.68 1.62 14.70
CA GLY A 122 4.08 2.90 14.34
C GLY A 122 2.82 3.16 15.17
N ILE A 123 2.68 4.33 15.78
CA ILE A 123 1.46 4.76 16.47
C ILE A 123 0.90 5.95 15.72
N HIS A 124 -0.19 5.73 14.99
CA HIS A 124 -0.69 6.67 13.98
C HIS A 124 -2.16 7.02 14.21
N PRO A 125 -2.61 8.24 13.89
CA PRO A 125 -4.03 8.58 13.96
C PRO A 125 -4.83 7.78 12.91
N LEU A 126 -6.06 7.38 13.25
CA LEU A 126 -6.99 6.79 12.26
C LEU A 126 -7.40 7.80 11.19
N VAL A 127 -7.36 9.08 11.54
CA VAL A 127 -7.63 10.21 10.64
C VAL A 127 -6.37 11.06 10.57
N ARG A 128 -5.64 10.93 9.47
CA ARG A 128 -4.43 11.71 9.20
C ARG A 128 -4.82 13.05 8.58
N THR A 129 -4.13 14.12 8.97
CA THR A 129 -4.13 15.39 8.24
C THR A 129 -2.95 15.42 7.27
N HIS A 130 -3.23 15.65 5.99
CA HIS A 130 -2.18 15.72 4.98
C HIS A 130 -1.39 17.03 5.12
N PRO A 131 -0.06 16.97 5.31
CA PRO A 131 0.73 18.14 5.76
C PRO A 131 0.79 19.28 4.73
N GLU A 132 0.66 18.97 3.44
CA GLU A 132 0.82 19.96 2.36
C GLU A 132 -0.50 20.61 1.93
N ASN A 133 -1.65 20.00 2.24
CA ASN A 133 -2.94 20.49 1.73
C ASN A 133 -4.05 20.55 2.81
N GLY A 134 -3.79 20.07 4.03
CA GLY A 134 -4.72 20.12 5.16
C GLY A 134 -5.93 19.18 5.04
N ARG A 135 -6.09 18.40 3.96
CA ARG A 135 -7.19 17.45 3.83
C ARG A 135 -7.01 16.29 4.81
N LYS A 136 -8.13 15.82 5.36
CA LYS A 136 -8.17 14.63 6.22
C LYS A 136 -8.27 13.37 5.36
N ALA A 137 -7.60 12.29 5.76
CA ALA A 137 -7.66 10.98 5.12
C ALA A 137 -7.77 9.89 6.19
N LEU A 138 -8.49 8.81 5.87
CA LEU A 138 -8.40 7.59 6.66
C LEU A 138 -7.01 6.98 6.52
N PHE A 139 -6.35 6.61 7.62
CA PHE A 139 -5.03 5.99 7.60
C PHE A 139 -5.12 4.56 8.11
N LEU A 140 -5.31 3.62 7.17
CA LEU A 140 -5.62 2.23 7.46
C LEU A 140 -4.59 1.29 6.82
N ASN A 141 -4.32 0.17 7.50
CA ASN A 141 -3.58 -0.95 6.95
C ASN A 141 -3.96 -2.24 7.70
N PRO A 142 -4.84 -3.08 7.14
CA PRO A 142 -5.36 -4.25 7.84
C PRO A 142 -4.28 -5.32 8.14
N VAL A 143 -3.16 -5.30 7.41
CA VAL A 143 -2.04 -6.23 7.63
C VAL A 143 -1.20 -5.81 8.85
N ARG A 144 -1.20 -4.50 9.17
CA ARG A 144 -0.31 -3.92 10.18
C ARG A 144 -1.03 -3.45 11.44
N MET A 145 -2.30 -3.06 11.37
CA MET A 145 -3.06 -2.54 12.51
C MET A 145 -3.35 -3.64 13.53
N GLU A 146 -2.78 -3.52 14.73
CA GLU A 146 -2.88 -4.50 15.82
C GLU A 146 -3.97 -4.14 16.81
N SER A 147 -4.10 -2.86 17.14
CA SER A 147 -5.04 -2.36 18.15
C SER A 147 -5.31 -0.87 17.98
N ILE A 148 -6.36 -0.38 18.66
CA ILE A 148 -6.64 1.06 18.81
C ILE A 148 -6.44 1.41 20.29
N ILE A 149 -5.66 2.46 20.55
CA ILE A 149 -5.30 2.86 21.91
C ILE A 149 -6.57 3.22 22.70
N GLY A 150 -6.72 2.60 23.88
CA GLY A 150 -7.86 2.82 24.77
C GLY A 150 -9.16 2.14 24.32
N MET A 151 -9.10 1.25 23.34
CA MET A 151 -10.24 0.48 22.83
C MET A 151 -9.98 -1.01 23.02
N GLU A 152 -11.03 -1.76 23.38
CA GLU A 152 -10.94 -3.22 23.52
C GLU A 152 -10.78 -3.87 22.13
N ASP A 153 -10.02 -4.97 22.06
CA ASP A 153 -9.60 -5.62 20.82
C ASP A 153 -10.76 -5.96 19.88
N ARG A 154 -11.85 -6.53 20.38
CA ARG A 154 -13.03 -6.88 19.57
C ARG A 154 -13.73 -5.63 19.04
N GLU A 155 -13.84 -4.57 19.84
CA GLU A 155 -14.37 -3.29 19.36
C GLU A 155 -13.47 -2.67 18.29
N ALA A 156 -12.16 -2.68 18.51
CA ALA A 156 -11.17 -2.12 17.59
C ALA A 156 -11.21 -2.85 16.23
N LEU A 157 -11.23 -4.19 16.25
CA LEU A 157 -11.33 -4.99 15.04
C LEU A 157 -12.62 -4.69 14.27
N ALA A 158 -13.77 -4.66 14.96
CA ALA A 158 -15.05 -4.35 14.33
C ALA A 158 -15.06 -2.95 13.69
N LEU A 159 -14.43 -1.95 14.33
CA LEU A 159 -14.28 -0.61 13.78
C LEU A 159 -13.36 -0.60 12.54
N ILE A 160 -12.21 -1.25 12.61
CA ILE A 160 -11.25 -1.34 11.49
C ILE A 160 -11.91 -2.03 10.28
N GLU A 161 -12.60 -3.14 10.49
CA GLU A 161 -13.32 -3.85 9.42
C GLU A 161 -14.42 -2.99 8.79
N ALA A 162 -15.19 -2.25 9.59
CA ALA A 162 -16.20 -1.34 9.08
C ALA A 162 -15.60 -0.21 8.22
N LEU A 163 -14.49 0.38 8.68
CA LEU A 163 -13.78 1.42 7.94
C LEU A 163 -13.14 0.89 6.66
N MET A 164 -12.53 -0.31 6.70
CA MET A 164 -11.98 -0.98 5.52
C MET A 164 -13.05 -1.26 4.48
N ARG A 165 -14.21 -1.81 4.90
CA ARG A 165 -15.35 -2.09 4.01
C ARG A 165 -15.90 -0.83 3.35
N HIS A 166 -15.90 0.29 4.07
CA HIS A 166 -16.25 1.60 3.51
C HIS A 166 -15.19 2.08 2.51
N ALA A 167 -13.93 2.17 2.93
CA ALA A 167 -12.85 2.76 2.13
C ALA A 167 -12.53 2.00 0.83
N THR A 168 -12.89 0.72 0.75
CA THR A 168 -12.64 -0.15 -0.42
C THR A 168 -13.84 -0.26 -1.37
N GLN A 169 -14.86 0.58 -1.21
CA GLN A 169 -15.97 0.65 -2.16
C GLN A 169 -15.50 1.14 -3.53
N LYS A 170 -16.11 0.60 -4.60
CA LYS A 170 -15.75 0.89 -6.00
C LYS A 170 -15.78 2.37 -6.38
N LYS A 171 -16.59 3.20 -5.71
CA LYS A 171 -16.65 4.64 -5.98
C LYS A 171 -15.38 5.40 -5.59
N TYR A 172 -14.51 4.83 -4.76
CA TYR A 172 -13.21 5.42 -4.40
C TYR A 172 -12.05 4.85 -5.20
N GLU A 173 -12.32 3.85 -6.06
CA GLU A 173 -11.29 3.03 -6.68
C GLU A 173 -10.82 3.62 -8.01
N TYR A 174 -9.51 3.68 -8.18
CA TYR A 174 -8.86 3.79 -9.47
C TYR A 174 -8.08 2.50 -9.75
N ARG A 175 -8.22 1.96 -10.96
CA ARG A 175 -7.50 0.77 -11.40
C ARG A 175 -6.55 1.14 -12.53
N HIS A 176 -5.25 1.07 -12.25
CA HIS A 176 -4.21 1.34 -13.22
C HIS A 176 -3.91 0.08 -14.02
N LYS A 177 -4.15 0.17 -15.33
CA LYS A 177 -3.76 -0.84 -16.32
C LYS A 177 -2.36 -0.55 -16.79
N TRP A 178 -1.42 -1.39 -16.37
CA TRP A 178 -0.01 -1.22 -16.68
C TRP A 178 0.26 -1.35 -18.18
N ARG A 179 1.20 -0.53 -18.66
CA ARG A 179 1.83 -0.64 -19.97
C ARG A 179 3.34 -0.65 -19.80
N ASP A 180 4.03 -1.21 -20.79
CA ASP A 180 5.49 -1.20 -20.80
C ASP A 180 6.02 0.25 -20.73
N GLY A 181 7.00 0.47 -19.86
CA GLY A 181 7.56 1.79 -19.58
C GLY A 181 6.70 2.71 -18.69
N ASP A 182 5.53 2.28 -18.21
CA ASP A 182 4.76 3.07 -17.26
C ASP A 182 5.53 3.27 -15.95
N TRP A 183 5.41 4.49 -15.44
CA TRP A 183 5.89 4.95 -14.15
C TRP A 183 4.72 5.56 -13.39
N VAL A 184 4.39 4.97 -12.24
CA VAL A 184 3.28 5.41 -11.39
C VAL A 184 3.84 5.80 -10.05
N LEU A 185 3.59 7.05 -9.65
CA LEU A 185 3.88 7.60 -8.34
C LEU A 185 2.55 7.85 -7.63
N TRP A 186 2.42 7.38 -6.40
CA TRP A 186 1.26 7.68 -5.57
C TRP A 186 1.67 8.16 -4.18
N ASP A 187 0.75 8.86 -3.54
CA ASP A 187 0.92 9.41 -2.19
C ASP A 187 0.42 8.39 -1.14
N ASN A 188 1.34 7.79 -0.40
CA ASN A 188 1.01 6.81 0.65
C ASN A 188 0.26 7.42 1.84
N ARG A 189 0.24 8.76 1.94
CA ARG A 189 -0.40 9.49 3.03
C ARG A 189 -1.91 9.55 2.83
N SER A 190 -2.41 9.32 1.62
CA SER A 190 -3.82 9.50 1.25
C SER A 190 -4.40 8.38 0.37
N VAL A 191 -3.65 7.30 0.14
CA VAL A 191 -4.07 6.19 -0.71
C VAL A 191 -3.76 4.85 -0.04
N MET A 192 -4.69 3.90 -0.17
CA MET A 192 -4.37 2.48 -0.06
C MET A 192 -4.32 1.87 -1.46
N HIS A 193 -3.51 0.83 -1.66
CA HIS A 193 -3.35 0.16 -2.93
C HIS A 193 -3.28 -1.37 -2.77
N GLN A 194 -3.54 -2.08 -3.87
CA GLN A 194 -3.34 -3.53 -3.96
C GLN A 194 -2.86 -3.95 -5.34
N ALA A 195 -2.05 -5.00 -5.38
CA ALA A 195 -1.67 -5.71 -6.60
C ALA A 195 -2.73 -6.77 -6.93
N ASN A 196 -3.16 -6.85 -8.19
CA ASN A 196 -4.19 -7.81 -8.59
C ASN A 196 -3.56 -9.12 -9.09
N PRO A 197 -4.03 -10.29 -8.61
CA PRO A 197 -3.61 -11.61 -9.07
C PRO A 197 -4.40 -12.07 -10.32
N ASP A 198 -4.92 -11.15 -11.12
CA ASP A 198 -5.83 -11.44 -12.23
C ASP A 198 -5.11 -11.61 -13.58
N TYR A 199 -4.02 -12.36 -13.57
CA TYR A 199 -3.20 -12.70 -14.73
C TYR A 199 -2.70 -14.14 -14.67
N ASP A 200 -2.12 -14.66 -15.75
CA ASP A 200 -1.50 -15.98 -15.73
C ASP A 200 -0.27 -15.98 -14.81
N MET A 201 -0.36 -16.71 -13.70
CA MET A 201 0.73 -16.85 -12.73
C MET A 201 1.94 -17.65 -13.25
N SER A 202 1.88 -18.19 -14.48
CA SER A 202 3.08 -18.68 -15.17
C SER A 202 3.95 -17.52 -15.69
N GLU A 203 3.33 -16.38 -16.00
CA GLU A 203 3.99 -15.18 -16.49
C GLU A 203 4.67 -14.40 -15.37
N ARG A 204 5.78 -13.76 -15.71
CA ARG A 204 6.55 -12.95 -14.77
C ARG A 204 6.00 -11.53 -14.72
N ARG A 205 5.89 -11.00 -13.50
CA ARG A 205 5.58 -9.60 -13.23
C ARG A 205 6.71 -9.02 -12.41
N TYR A 206 7.39 -8.00 -12.93
CA TYR A 206 8.55 -7.37 -12.30
C TYR A 206 8.50 -5.85 -12.48
N LEU A 207 8.55 -5.12 -11.37
CA LEU A 207 8.56 -3.66 -11.35
C LEU A 207 9.67 -3.17 -10.44
N TYR A 208 10.38 -2.12 -10.83
CA TYR A 208 11.25 -1.39 -9.90
C TYR A 208 10.41 -0.55 -8.95
N ARG A 209 10.88 -0.40 -7.71
CA ARG A 209 10.23 0.36 -6.66
C ARG A 209 11.18 1.38 -6.04
N LEU A 210 10.67 2.60 -5.87
CA LEU A 210 11.28 3.63 -5.05
C LEU A 210 10.29 4.09 -3.98
N MET A 211 10.78 4.28 -2.75
CA MET A 211 9.99 4.81 -1.65
C MET A 211 10.63 6.09 -1.14
N LEU A 212 9.84 7.17 -1.12
CA LEU A 212 10.29 8.46 -0.60
C LEU A 212 10.11 8.48 0.91
N LYS A 213 11.19 8.84 1.63
CA LYS A 213 11.14 9.06 3.07
C LYS A 213 10.00 10.00 3.44
N GLY A 214 9.18 9.59 4.40
CA GLY A 214 8.12 10.41 4.97
C GLY A 214 8.41 10.81 6.42
N GLU A 215 7.33 11.21 7.07
CA GLU A 215 7.27 11.79 8.40
C GLU A 215 6.26 11.05 9.29
N THR A 216 6.28 11.33 10.59
CA THR A 216 5.25 10.82 11.51
C THR A 216 3.89 11.42 11.15
N PRO A 217 2.86 10.59 10.87
CA PRO A 217 1.51 11.04 10.65
C PRO A 217 0.95 11.84 11.84
N ALA A 218 0.24 12.94 11.54
CA ALA A 218 -0.42 13.82 12.50
C ALA A 218 -1.93 13.89 12.26
#